data_AF-A0A353LY79-F1
#
_entry.id   AF-A0A353LY79-F1
#
_cell.length_a   1.000
_cell.length_b   1.000
_cell.length_c   1.000
_cell.angle_alpha   90.00
_cell.angle_beta   90.00
_cell.angle_gamma   90.00
#
_symmetry.space_group_name_H-M   'P 1'
#
loop_
_entity.id
_entity.type
_entity.pdbx_description
1 polymer ?
#
loop_
_entity_poly.entity_id
_entity_poly.type
_entity_poly.pdbx_seq_one_letter_code
_entity_poly.pdbx_strand_id
1 'polypeptide(L)' 'MITYNKLVRDKIPEIILAQGKQCRVSVLKDTEYLINLNLKLEEELEEYLETGEVEELADLVEVIYAIVESKGITARE' A
#
# COMPACT_ATOMS: atom_id res chain seq x y z
N MET A 1 17.58 -12.93 -4.01
CA MET A 1 17.13 -11.55 -4.30
C MET A 1 15.74 -11.42 -3.72
N ILE A 2 15.53 -10.54 -2.74
CA ILE A 2 14.19 -10.32 -2.16
C ILE A 2 13.50 -9.29 -3.04
N THR A 3 12.34 -9.63 -3.58
CA THR A 3 11.52 -8.73 -4.38
C THR A 3 10.38 -8.23 -3.50
N TYR A 4 10.38 -6.95 -3.19
CA TYR A 4 9.30 -6.31 -2.45
C TYR A 4 8.31 -5.71 -3.45
N ASN A 5 7.19 -6.39 -3.69
CA ASN A 5 6.10 -5.90 -4.53
C ASN A 5 5.15 -5.03 -3.71
N LYS A 6 5.69 -4.02 -3.02
CA LYS A 6 4.87 -3.15 -2.17
C LYS A 6 4.25 -2.04 -3.01
N LEU A 7 2.94 -1.85 -2.84
CA LEU A 7 2.24 -0.69 -3.37
C LEU A 7 2.75 0.55 -2.64
N VAL A 8 3.30 1.52 -3.39
CA VAL A 8 3.84 2.77 -2.85
C VAL A 8 3.08 3.94 -3.43
N ARG A 9 2.43 4.74 -2.56
CA ARG A 9 1.64 5.93 -2.94
C ARG A 9 2.47 7.21 -2.95
N ASP A 10 3.59 7.21 -2.23
CA ASP A 10 4.43 8.37 -1.91
C ASP A 10 5.67 8.51 -2.81
N LYS A 11 6.48 9.54 -2.51
CA LYS A 11 7.85 9.75 -3.05
C LYS A 11 8.88 8.68 -2.61
N ILE A 12 8.42 7.48 -2.27
CA ILE A 12 9.24 6.36 -1.87
C ILE A 12 10.28 6.02 -2.96
N PRO A 13 9.93 6.00 -4.27
CA PRO A 13 10.94 5.81 -5.31
C PRO A 13 12.07 6.84 -5.24
N GLU A 14 11.74 8.12 -5.01
CA GLU A 14 12.69 9.22 -4.88
C GLU A 14 13.55 9.08 -3.62
N ILE A 15 12.98 8.65 -2.50
CA ILE A 15 13.71 8.37 -1.26
C ILE A 15 14.68 7.20 -1.45
N ILE A 16 14.25 6.12 -2.11
CA ILE A 16 15.10 4.95 -2.40
C ILE A 16 16.27 5.36 -3.31
N LEU A 17 16.00 6.14 -4.35
CA LEU A 17 17.03 6.67 -5.25
C LEU A 17 18.00 7.60 -4.51
N ALA A 18 17.50 8.46 -3.61
CA ALA A 18 18.33 9.35 -2.79
C ALA A 18 19.27 8.59 -1.82
N GLN A 19 18.90 7.36 -1.43
CA GLN A 19 19.74 6.46 -0.65
C GLN A 19 20.77 5.67 -1.49
N GLY A 20 20.85 5.91 -2.81
CA GLY A 20 21.73 5.18 -3.73
C GLY A 20 21.27 3.76 -4.06
N LYS A 21 20.03 3.41 -3.73
CA LYS A 21 19.42 2.11 -4.04
C LYS A 21 18.67 2.19 -5.37
N GLN A 22 18.41 1.05 -5.99
CA GLN A 22 17.64 0.96 -7.23
C GLN A 22 16.29 0.28 -6.98
N CYS A 23 15.22 0.85 -7.55
CA CYS A 23 13.89 0.24 -7.57
C CYS A 23 13.30 0.30 -8.98
N ARG A 24 12.46 -0.69 -9.32
CA ARG A 24 11.65 -0.67 -10.53
C ARG A 24 10.24 -0.23 -10.14
N VAL A 25 9.72 0.79 -10.81
CA VAL A 25 8.35 1.26 -10.63
C VAL A 25 7.54 1.00 -11.89
N SER A 26 6.28 0.67 -11.72
CA SER A 26 5.30 0.54 -12.79
C SER A 26 4.00 1.22 -12.36
N VAL A 27 3.42 2.03 -13.24
CA VAL A 27 2.09 2.59 -13.03
C VAL A 27 1.08 1.48 -13.29
N LEU A 28 0.31 1.13 -12.26
CA LEU A 28 -0.73 0.10 -12.35
C LEU A 28 -1.95 0.65 -13.10
N LYS A 29 -2.60 -0.22 -13.88
CA LYS A 29 -3.95 0.08 -14.39
C LYS A 29 -4.97 -0.07 -13.25
N ASP A 30 -6.12 0.59 -13.34
CA ASP A 30 -7.16 0.60 -12.29
C ASP A 30 -7.52 -0.81 -11.76
N THR A 31 -7.60 -1.81 -12.65
CA THR A 31 -7.89 -3.21 -12.26
C THR A 31 -6.77 -3.86 -11.46
N GLU A 32 -5.51 -3.57 -11.82
CA GLU A 32 -4.34 -4.08 -11.10
C GLU A 32 -4.14 -3.32 -9.79
N TYR A 33 -4.50 -2.04 -9.75
CA TYR A 33 -4.41 -1.21 -8.56
C TYR A 33 -5.30 -1.75 -7.42
N LEU A 34 -6.57 -2.06 -7.70
CA LEU A 34 -7.47 -2.63 -6.69
C LEU A 34 -7.00 -4.00 -6.17
N ILE A 35 -6.43 -4.85 -7.04
CA ILE A 35 -5.85 -6.13 -6.63
C ILE A 35 -4.70 -5.91 -5.65
N ASN A 36 -3.79 -4.98 -5.97
CA ASN A 36 -2.65 -4.67 -5.10
C ASN A 36 -3.08 -4.02 -3.77
N LEU A 37 -4.14 -3.20 -3.78
CA LEU A 37 -4.71 -2.66 -2.55
C LEU A 37 -5.29 -3.76 -1.65
N ASN A 38 -5.99 -4.75 -2.20
CA ASN A 38 -6.51 -5.87 -1.40
C ASN A 38 -5.39 -6.74 -0.83
N LEU A 39 -4.32 -6.97 -1.60
CA LEU A 39 -3.14 -7.69 -1.10
C LEU A 39 -2.47 -6.93 0.05
N LYS A 40 -2.33 -5.61 -0.07
CA LYS A 40 -1.77 -4.78 0.99
C LYS A 40 -2.66 -4.77 2.24
N LEU A 41 -3.98 -4.75 2.07
CA LEU A 41 -4.92 -4.84 3.19
C LEU A 41 -4.74 -6.14 3.99
N GLU A 42 -4.49 -7.26 3.31
CA GLU A 42 -4.20 -8.55 3.94
C GLU A 42 -2.85 -8.53 4.67
N GLU A 43 -1.80 -7.98 4.05
CA GLU A 43 -0.46 -7.79 4.66
C GLU A 43 -0.55 -6.98 5.96
N GLU A 44 -1.13 -5.77 5.95
CA GLU A 44 -1.20 -4.93 7.15
C GLU A 44 -2.06 -5.54 8.27
N LEU A 45 -3.10 -6.32 7.88
CA LEU A 45 -3.92 -7.02 8.86
C LEU A 45 -3.12 -8.13 9.54
N GLU A 46 -2.35 -8.90 8.79
CA GLU A 46 -1.45 -9.91 9.34
C GLU A 46 -0.39 -9.26 10.24
N GLU A 47 0.26 -8.17 9.80
CA GLU A 47 1.26 -7.44 10.57
C GLU A 47 0.66 -6.89 11.89
N TYR A 48 -0.54 -6.32 11.86
CA TYR A 48 -1.25 -5.89 13.08
C TYR A 48 -1.57 -7.06 14.02
N LEU A 49 -2.04 -8.19 13.48
CA LEU A 49 -2.37 -9.36 14.31
C LEU A 49 -1.13 -10.00 14.94
N GLU A 50 0.03 -9.89 14.30
CA GLU A 50 1.30 -10.39 14.83
C GLU A 50 1.93 -9.44 15.86
N THR A 51 1.91 -8.14 15.60
CA THR A 51 2.68 -7.15 16.39
C THR A 51 1.82 -6.39 17.40
N GLY A 52 0.55 -6.15 17.10
CA GLY A 52 -0.34 -5.27 17.84
C GLY A 52 0.03 -3.79 17.78
N GLU A 53 0.89 -3.39 16.84
CA GLU A 53 1.37 -2.01 16.74
C GLU A 53 0.31 -1.07 16.15
N VAL A 54 0.27 0.16 16.68
CA VAL A 54 -0.71 1.18 16.25
C VAL A 54 -0.38 1.71 14.85
N GLU A 55 0.87 1.60 14.42
CA GLU A 55 1.30 1.98 13.07
C GLU A 55 0.57 1.13 12.01
N GLU A 56 0.47 -0.18 12.22
CA GLU A 56 -0.26 -1.09 11.31
C GLU A 56 -1.77 -0.79 11.23
N LEU A 57 -2.37 -0.30 12.33
CA LEU A 57 -3.76 0.16 12.31
C LEU A 57 -3.93 1.42 11.45
N ALA A 58 -2.95 2.33 11.47
CA ALA A 58 -2.99 3.53 10.62
C ALA A 58 -2.85 3.14 9.15
N ASP A 59 -1.96 2.20 8.83
CA ASP A 59 -1.75 1.69 7.48
C ASP A 59 -3.01 0.96 6.96
N LEU A 60 -3.67 0.14 7.80
CA LEU A 60 -4.97 -0.45 7.48
C LEU A 60 -6.02 0.60 7.12
N VAL A 61 -6.13 1.67 7.90
CA VAL A 61 -7.07 2.76 7.63
C VAL A 61 -6.77 3.43 6.29
N GLU A 62 -5.50 3.70 5.99
CA GLU A 62 -5.10 4.29 4.71
C GLU A 62 -5.49 3.40 3.53
N VAL A 63 -5.21 2.09 3.62
CA VAL A 63 -5.54 1.13 2.56
C VAL A 63 -7.05 1.03 2.36
N ILE A 64 -7.85 1.01 3.43
CA ILE A 64 -9.32 1.00 3.36
C ILE A 64 -9.83 2.24 2.61
N TYR A 65 -9.34 3.44 2.95
CA TYR A 65 -9.74 4.66 2.25
C TYR A 65 -9.37 4.62 0.76
N ALA A 66 -8.17 4.13 0.43
CA ALA A 66 -7.74 3.98 -0.96
C ALA A 66 -8.62 2.99 -1.75
N ILE A 67 -9.06 1.88 -1.13
CA ILE A 67 -9.99 0.92 -1.73
C ILE A 67 -11.36 1.57 -1.98
N VAL A 68 -11.87 2.32 -1.02
CA VAL A 68 -13.16 3.01 -1.11
C VAL A 68 -13.13 4.04 -2.25
N GLU A 69 -12.07 4.87 -2.32
CA GLU A 69 -11.84 5.80 -3.44
C GLU A 69 -11.72 5.06 -4.79
N SER A 70 -10.94 3.97 -4.85
CA SER A 70 -10.75 3.18 -6.08
C SER A 70 -12.05 2.53 -6.57
N LYS A 71 -13.02 2.27 -5.69
CA LYS A 71 -14.36 1.77 -6.04
C LYS A 71 -15.32 2.88 -6.47
N GLY A 72 -14.89 4.14 -6.47
CA GLY A 72 -15.73 5.30 -6.78
C GLY A 72 -16.77 5.58 -5.70
N ILE A 73 -16.56 5.08 -4.48
CA ILE A 73 -17.43 5.33 -3.33
C ILE A 73 -16.85 6.54 -2.61
N THR A 74 -17.63 7.62 -2.49
CA THR A 74 -17.28 8.65 -1.52
C THR A 74 -17.57 8.09 -0.14
N ALA A 75 -16.54 7.92 0.69
CA ALA A 75 -16.72 7.59 2.11
C ALA A 75 -17.63 8.65 2.74
N ARG A 76 -18.92 8.32 2.85
CA ARG A 76 -19.92 9.06 3.60
C ARG A 76 -20.56 8.04 4.52
N GLU A 77 -20.18 8.10 5.78
CA GLU A 77 -21.07 7.66 6.85
C GLU A 77 -22.13 8.74 7.08
#